data_AF-A0A078G5H2-F1
#
_entry.id   AF-A0A078G5H2-F1
#
_cell.length_a   1.000
_cell.length_b   1.000
_cell.length_c   1.000
_cell.angle_alpha   90.00
_cell.angle_beta   90.00
_cell.angle_gamma   90.00
#
_symmetry.space_group_name_H-M   'P 1'
#
loop_
_entity.id
_entity.type
_entity.pdbx_description
1 polymer ?
#
loop_
_entity_poly.entity_id
_entity_poly.type
_entity_poly.pdbx_seq_one_letter_code
_entity_poly.pdbx_strand_id
1 'polypeptide(L)'
;MEGETMRVMYELWFVKNKVDIVFSGHVHAYERSERISNIAYNVVNGICSPVKDQSAPVYITIGDGGNIEGLATKMTEPQPKYSAFREASFGHTILSIKNRTHTHYGWHRNQDSYTVEADTMWFYNRFWHPINDSPSFHS
;
A
#
# COMPACT_ATOMS: atom_id res chain seq x y z
N MET A 1 8.58 -15.37 -3.31
CA MET A 1 8.20 -13.98 -3.63
C MET A 1 9.30 -13.08 -3.07
N GLU A 2 9.79 -12.13 -3.87
CA GLU A 2 11.08 -11.46 -3.62
C GLU A 2 11.14 -10.63 -2.33
N GLY A 3 10.01 -10.06 -1.89
CA GLY A 3 9.95 -9.24 -0.66
C GLY A 3 9.87 -10.01 0.66
N GLU A 4 9.69 -11.34 0.65
CA GLU A 4 9.37 -12.10 1.87
C GLU A 4 10.49 -12.12 2.91
N THR A 5 11.74 -12.22 2.47
CA THR A 5 12.89 -12.26 3.39
C THR A 5 13.04 -10.94 4.16
N MET A 6 12.82 -9.81 3.49
CA MET A 6 12.82 -8.49 4.12
C MET A 6 11.61 -8.33 5.06
N ARG A 7 10.42 -8.77 4.63
CA ARG A 7 9.19 -8.71 5.43
C ARG A 7 9.36 -9.41 6.78
N VAL A 8 9.89 -10.63 6.78
CA VAL A 8 10.14 -11.41 8.02
C VAL A 8 11.04 -10.66 9.01
N MET A 9 12.01 -9.88 8.52
CA MET A 9 12.95 -9.14 9.38
C MET A 9 12.37 -7.81 9.89
N TYR A 10 11.61 -7.08 9.07
CA TYR A 10 11.29 -5.68 9.35
C TYR A 10 9.80 -5.36 9.57
N GLU A 11 8.87 -6.20 9.12
CA GLU A 11 7.44 -5.91 9.26
C GLU A 11 7.03 -5.70 10.72
N LEU A 12 7.57 -6.52 11.63
CA LEU A 12 7.36 -6.35 13.07
C LEU A 12 7.82 -4.98 13.56
N TRP A 13 8.92 -4.44 13.02
CA TRP A 13 9.43 -3.13 13.41
C TRP A 13 8.60 -2.00 12.80
N PHE A 14 8.08 -2.17 11.58
CA PHE A 14 7.18 -1.20 10.98
C PHE A 14 5.89 -1.06 11.79
N VAL A 15 5.29 -2.19 12.19
CA VAL A 15 4.10 -2.22 13.04
C VAL A 15 4.40 -1.63 14.42
N LYS A 16 5.51 -2.04 15.07
CA LYS A 16 5.91 -1.54 16.40
C LYS A 16 6.12 -0.02 16.42
N ASN A 17 6.72 0.54 15.36
CA ASN A 17 6.99 1.97 15.25
C ASN A 17 5.87 2.73 14.53
N LYS A 18 4.73 2.08 14.23
CA LYS A 18 3.56 2.71 13.64
C LYS A 18 3.89 3.50 12.38
N VAL A 19 4.70 2.90 11.49
CA VAL A 19 5.02 3.49 10.19
C VAL A 19 3.71 3.82 9.46
N ASP A 20 3.60 5.02 8.91
CA ASP A 20 2.37 5.43 8.22
C ASP A 20 2.23 4.75 6.86
N ILE A 21 3.30 4.79 6.05
CA ILE A 21 3.32 4.36 4.64
C ILE A 21 4.70 3.76 4.32
N VAL A 22 4.74 2.69 3.51
CA VAL A 22 5.94 2.13 2.91
C VAL A 22 5.80 2.20 1.39
N PHE A 23 6.75 2.84 0.71
CA PHE A 23 6.81 2.90 -0.75
C PHE A 23 7.82 1.91 -1.32
N SER A 24 7.45 1.22 -2.39
CA SER A 24 8.31 0.33 -3.15
C SER A 24 8.11 0.51 -4.65
N GLY A 25 9.15 0.21 -5.44
CA GLY A 25 9.05 0.08 -6.89
C GLY A 25 9.13 -1.38 -7.31
N HIS A 26 10.01 -1.68 -8.26
CA HIS A 26 10.33 -3.02 -8.79
C HIS A 26 9.20 -3.66 -9.62
N VAL A 27 7.98 -3.81 -9.10
CA VAL A 27 6.85 -4.25 -9.93
C VAL A 27 6.38 -3.08 -10.78
N HIS A 28 6.32 -3.28 -12.09
CA HIS A 28 5.98 -2.25 -13.09
C HIS A 28 4.47 -2.03 -13.21
N ALA A 29 3.83 -1.72 -12.09
CA ALA A 29 2.41 -1.43 -11.95
C ALA A 29 2.17 -0.62 -10.67
N TYR A 30 0.93 -0.23 -10.46
CA TYR A 30 0.47 0.42 -9.24
C TYR A 30 -0.32 -0.54 -8.35
N GLU A 31 -0.03 -0.55 -7.05
CA GLU A 31 -0.83 -1.25 -6.05
C GLU A 31 -0.78 -0.53 -4.69
N ARG A 32 -1.91 -0.49 -3.99
CA ARG A 32 -2.06 0.04 -2.63
C ARG A 32 -2.71 -1.01 -1.74
N SER A 33 -2.09 -1.31 -0.62
CA SER A 33 -2.62 -2.26 0.36
C SER A 33 -3.65 -1.64 1.30
N GLU A 34 -4.42 -2.49 1.97
CA GLU A 34 -5.04 -2.16 3.26
C GLU A 34 -3.95 -2.07 4.36
N ARG A 35 -4.30 -1.53 5.53
CA ARG A 35 -3.43 -1.63 6.72
C ARG A 35 -3.50 -3.04 7.29
N ILE A 36 -2.49 -3.84 6.97
CA ILE A 36 -2.40 -5.25 7.31
C ILE A 36 -1.03 -5.60 7.88
N SER A 37 -0.99 -6.61 8.75
CA SER A 37 0.25 -7.22 9.21
C SER A 37 0.18 -8.75 9.11
N ASN A 38 1.34 -9.37 8.87
CA ASN A 38 1.52 -10.82 8.88
C ASN A 38 2.72 -11.24 9.77
N ILE A 39 2.66 -10.81 11.02
CA ILE A 39 3.78 -10.93 11.99
C ILE A 39 3.54 -12.00 13.07
N ALA A 40 2.42 -12.72 13.03
CA ALA A 40 2.04 -13.69 14.07
C ALA A 40 2.66 -15.08 13.88
N TYR A 41 3.19 -15.39 12.68
CA TYR A 41 3.70 -16.71 12.36
C TYR A 41 4.90 -17.11 13.23
N ASN A 42 4.86 -18.30 13.84
CA ASN A 42 5.97 -18.84 14.65
C ASN A 42 6.34 -20.29 14.32
N VAL A 43 6.06 -20.74 13.09
CA VAL A 43 6.18 -22.13 12.61
C VAL A 43 5.10 -23.06 13.19
N VAL A 44 4.98 -23.15 14.52
CA VAL A 44 4.10 -24.13 15.19
C VAL A 44 2.62 -23.72 15.12
N ASN A 45 2.31 -22.42 15.17
CA ASN A 45 0.94 -21.93 15.23
C ASN A 45 0.22 -21.90 13.87
N GLY A 46 0.95 -22.00 12.76
CA GLY A 46 0.37 -21.93 11.41
C GLY A 46 -0.32 -20.60 11.05
N ILE A 47 -0.16 -19.54 11.85
CA ILE A 47 -0.83 -18.24 11.60
C ILE A 47 -0.01 -17.45 10.59
N CYS A 48 -0.26 -17.66 9.31
CA CYS A 48 0.48 -17.06 8.19
C CYS A 48 -0.38 -16.21 7.24
N SER A 49 -1.62 -15.94 7.62
CA SER A 49 -2.55 -15.10 6.85
C SER A 49 -2.45 -13.65 7.31
N PRO A 50 -2.32 -12.67 6.40
CA PRO A 50 -2.39 -11.26 6.76
C PRO A 50 -3.72 -10.90 7.41
N VAL A 51 -3.67 -10.06 8.44
CA VAL A 51 -4.84 -9.58 9.18
C VAL A 51 -4.86 -8.05 9.22
N LYS A 52 -6.04 -7.45 9.32
CA LYS A 52 -6.17 -5.99 9.49
C LYS A 52 -5.51 -5.55 10.78
N ASP A 53 -4.69 -4.51 10.70
CA ASP A 53 -3.91 -3.99 11.81
C ASP A 53 -3.75 -2.47 11.67
N GLN A 54 -4.41 -1.70 12.53
CA GLN A 54 -4.38 -0.23 12.47
C GLN A 54 -3.00 0.36 12.83
N SER A 55 -2.10 -0.42 13.42
CA SER A 55 -0.71 -0.02 13.67
C SER A 55 0.22 -0.34 12.49
N ALA A 56 -0.24 -1.10 11.49
CA ALA A 56 0.54 -1.40 10.30
C ALA A 56 0.54 -0.23 9.31
N PRO A 57 1.61 -0.08 8.50
CA PRO A 57 1.63 0.86 7.39
C PRO A 57 0.65 0.43 6.30
N VAL A 58 0.35 1.37 5.41
CA VAL A 58 -0.10 1.04 4.05
C VAL A 58 1.13 0.83 3.18
N TYR A 59 1.16 -0.27 2.43
CA TYR A 59 2.20 -0.56 1.45
C TYR A 59 1.74 -0.09 0.07
N ILE A 60 2.61 0.65 -0.61
CA ILE A 60 2.34 1.20 -1.94
C ILE A 60 3.44 0.78 -2.90
N THR A 61 3.05 0.05 -3.93
CA THR A 61 3.88 -0.24 -5.10
C THR A 61 3.65 0.86 -6.12
N ILE A 62 4.70 1.59 -6.48
CA ILE A 62 4.70 2.67 -7.46
C ILE A 62 5.92 2.55 -8.40
N GLY A 63 6.08 1.37 -9.01
CA GLY A 63 7.16 1.04 -9.94
C GLY A 63 6.82 1.30 -11.41
N ASP A 64 5.76 2.04 -11.66
CA ASP A 64 5.08 2.29 -12.94
C ASP A 64 5.57 3.56 -13.66
N GLY A 65 6.83 3.94 -13.47
CA GLY A 65 7.40 5.18 -14.02
C GLY A 65 7.69 5.18 -15.53
N GLY A 66 7.41 4.11 -16.28
CA GLY A 66 7.67 4.05 -17.73
C GLY A 66 8.97 3.35 -18.14
N ASN A 67 9.36 2.28 -17.44
CA ASN A 67 10.56 1.51 -17.78
C ASN A 67 10.44 0.79 -19.15
N ILE A 68 11.58 0.39 -19.71
CA ILE A 68 11.67 -0.26 -21.04
C ILE A 68 11.09 -1.67 -21.09
N GLU A 69 10.98 -2.35 -19.95
CA GLU A 69 10.47 -3.72 -19.86
C GLU A 69 8.95 -3.77 -20.02
N GLY A 70 8.28 -2.63 -19.87
CA GLY A 70 6.83 -2.50 -20.00
C GLY A 70 6.08 -2.75 -18.68
N LEU A 71 4.75 -2.82 -18.78
CA LEU A 71 3.86 -2.99 -17.63
C LEU A 71 3.74 -4.44 -17.18
N ALA A 72 3.69 -4.64 -15.85
CA ALA A 72 3.36 -5.92 -15.24
C ALA A 72 1.84 -6.11 -15.18
N THR A 73 1.25 -6.68 -16.24
CA THR A 73 -0.22 -6.79 -16.38
C THR A 73 -0.83 -8.05 -15.75
N LYS A 74 -0.03 -9.08 -15.45
CA LYS A 74 -0.51 -10.32 -14.83
C LYS A 74 -0.57 -10.15 -13.31
N MET A 75 -1.77 -10.20 -12.76
CA MET A 75 -2.02 -10.10 -11.32
C MET A 75 -2.56 -11.42 -10.76
N THR A 76 -2.32 -11.66 -9.46
CA THR A 76 -2.92 -12.81 -8.75
C THR A 76 -4.43 -12.64 -8.68
N GLU A 77 -5.17 -13.67 -9.09
CA GLU A 77 -6.64 -13.68 -9.06
C GLU A 77 -7.19 -14.77 -8.11
N PRO A 78 -8.24 -14.48 -7.33
CA PRO A 78 -8.90 -13.17 -7.19
C PRO A 78 -8.00 -12.15 -6.45
N GLN A 79 -8.35 -10.87 -6.52
CA GLN A 79 -7.69 -9.83 -5.72
C GLN A 79 -7.62 -10.24 -4.25
N PRO A 80 -6.40 -10.39 -3.67
CA PRO A 80 -6.26 -10.74 -2.28
C PRO A 80 -6.85 -9.65 -1.38
N LYS A 81 -7.42 -10.03 -0.23
CA LYS A 81 -8.07 -9.11 0.71
C LYS A 81 -7.15 -8.02 1.29
N TYR A 82 -5.82 -8.18 1.18
CA TYR A 82 -4.85 -7.18 1.60
C TYR A 82 -4.62 -6.08 0.55
N SER A 83 -5.04 -6.29 -0.70
CA SER A 83 -4.88 -5.34 -1.80
C SER A 83 -6.15 -4.50 -1.87
N ALA A 84 -6.04 -3.19 -1.62
CA ALA A 84 -7.18 -2.27 -1.65
C ALA A 84 -7.46 -1.76 -3.07
N PHE A 85 -6.41 -1.43 -3.81
CA PHE A 85 -6.49 -1.01 -5.21
C PHE A 85 -5.24 -1.48 -5.95
N ARG A 86 -5.39 -1.88 -7.23
CA ARG A 86 -4.28 -2.25 -8.09
C ARG A 86 -4.62 -2.02 -9.56
N GLU A 87 -3.68 -1.51 -10.33
CA GLU A 87 -3.85 -1.28 -11.76
C GLU A 87 -2.49 -1.29 -12.49
N ALA A 88 -2.44 -1.89 -13.68
CA ALA A 88 -1.27 -1.83 -14.55
C ALA A 88 -1.43 -0.67 -15.56
N SER A 89 -1.05 0.52 -15.12
CA SER A 89 -0.92 1.73 -15.95
C SER A 89 0.37 2.44 -15.57
N PHE A 90 0.97 3.19 -16.49
CA PHE A 90 2.08 4.07 -16.13
C PHE A 90 1.56 5.33 -15.44
N GLY A 91 2.35 5.85 -14.49
CA GLY A 91 1.91 6.96 -13.67
C GLY A 91 2.94 7.46 -12.68
N HIS A 92 2.46 8.30 -11.77
CA HIS A 92 3.23 8.83 -10.64
C HIS A 92 2.28 9.21 -9.49
N THR A 93 2.83 9.44 -8.30
CA THR A 93 2.04 9.82 -7.12
C THR A 93 2.43 11.17 -6.56
N ILE A 94 1.49 11.80 -5.88
CA ILE A 94 1.70 13.02 -5.12
C ILE A 94 1.29 12.75 -3.68
N LEU A 95 2.25 12.89 -2.76
CA LEU A 95 2.02 12.85 -1.32
C LEU A 95 2.00 14.28 -0.76
N SER A 96 0.81 14.77 -0.43
CA SER A 96 0.56 16.13 0.06
C SER A 96 0.30 16.14 1.57
N ILE A 97 1.35 16.31 2.37
CA ILE A 97 1.24 16.44 3.83
C ILE A 97 0.56 17.77 4.16
N LYS A 98 -0.62 17.72 4.78
CA LYS A 98 -1.39 18.93 5.13
C LYS A 98 -1.04 19.45 6.51
N ASN A 99 -0.89 18.54 7.48
CA ASN A 99 -0.53 18.84 8.86
C ASN A 99 -0.10 17.54 9.58
N ARG A 100 0.15 17.60 10.90
CA ARG A 100 0.58 16.44 11.70
C ARG A 100 -0.39 15.25 11.71
N THR A 101 -1.63 15.45 11.30
CA THR A 101 -2.70 14.43 11.35
C THR A 101 -3.15 13.94 9.98
N HIS A 102 -3.00 14.74 8.92
CA HIS A 102 -3.59 14.49 7.61
C HIS A 102 -2.56 14.61 6.50
N THR A 103 -2.53 13.61 5.64
CA THR A 103 -1.80 13.60 4.38
C THR A 103 -2.74 13.14 3.28
N HIS A 104 -2.81 13.90 2.19
CA HIS A 104 -3.55 13.49 1.00
C HIS A 104 -2.60 12.78 0.04
N TYR A 105 -3.04 11.68 -0.54
CA TYR A 105 -2.27 10.91 -1.50
C TYR A 105 -3.10 10.73 -2.76
N GLY A 106 -2.51 11.00 -3.92
CA GLY A 106 -3.13 10.78 -5.23
C GLY A 106 -2.16 10.07 -6.17
N TRP A 107 -2.67 9.10 -6.93
CA TRP A 107 -1.99 8.47 -8.05
C TRP A 107 -2.57 8.96 -9.38
N HIS A 108 -1.69 9.36 -10.29
CA HIS A 108 -2.02 9.95 -11.58
C HIS A 108 -1.51 9.05 -12.70
N ARG A 109 -2.40 8.67 -13.61
CA ARG A 109 -2.06 7.86 -14.79
C ARG A 109 -1.61 8.75 -15.94
N ASN A 110 -0.68 8.26 -16.75
CA ASN A 110 -0.14 9.03 -17.87
C ASN A 110 -1.16 9.26 -19.00
N GLN A 111 -2.15 8.37 -19.16
CA GLN A 111 -3.22 8.53 -20.15
C GLN A 111 -4.31 9.52 -19.74
N ASP A 112 -4.38 9.90 -18.46
CA ASP A 112 -5.37 10.85 -17.97
C ASP A 112 -4.87 12.28 -18.07
N SER A 113 -5.77 13.26 -17.87
CA SER A 113 -5.37 14.65 -17.65
C SER A 113 -4.52 14.76 -16.37
N TYR A 114 -3.57 15.70 -16.36
CA TYR A 114 -2.67 15.95 -15.22
C TYR A 114 -3.39 16.17 -13.87
N THR A 115 -4.62 16.68 -13.89
CA THR A 115 -5.41 16.95 -12.67
C THR A 115 -6.22 15.75 -12.18
N VAL A 116 -6.26 14.65 -12.92
CA VAL A 116 -7.09 13.48 -12.59
C VAL A 116 -6.29 12.54 -11.71
N GLU A 117 -6.87 12.24 -10.54
CA GLU A 117 -6.38 11.21 -9.62
C GLU A 117 -7.17 9.93 -9.87
N ALA A 118 -6.50 8.88 -10.34
CA ALA A 118 -7.13 7.59 -10.63
C ALA A 118 -7.35 6.75 -9.36
N ASP A 119 -6.48 6.91 -8.37
CA ASP A 119 -6.68 6.42 -7.00
C ASP A 119 -6.26 7.53 -6.02
N THR A 120 -6.99 7.65 -4.92
CA THR A 120 -6.75 8.67 -3.90
C THR A 120 -7.06 8.14 -2.52
N MET A 121 -6.34 8.63 -1.51
CA MET A 121 -6.54 8.25 -0.12
C MET A 121 -6.15 9.39 0.82
N TRP A 122 -6.95 9.59 1.85
CA TRP A 122 -6.55 10.36 3.03
C TRP A 122 -5.84 9.44 4.02
N PHE A 123 -4.60 9.77 4.34
CA PHE A 123 -3.84 9.14 5.39
C PHE A 123 -4.04 9.89 6.70
N TYR A 124 -4.48 9.16 7.72
CA TYR A 124 -4.52 9.65 9.09
C TYR A 124 -3.29 9.16 9.85
N ASN A 125 -2.52 10.11 10.40
CA ASN A 125 -1.22 9.79 11.01
C ASN A 125 -1.35 8.80 12.18
N ARG A 126 -0.55 7.74 12.19
CA ARG A 126 -0.63 6.66 13.17
C ARG A 126 -0.21 7.05 14.60
N PHE A 127 0.41 8.22 14.78
CA PHE A 127 0.76 8.74 16.10
C PHE A 127 -0.25 9.80 16.58
N TRP A 128 -0.54 10.81 15.75
CA TRP A 128 -1.36 11.97 16.11
C TRP A 128 -2.86 11.78 15.86
N HIS A 129 -3.26 10.86 14.96
CA HIS A 129 -4.66 10.62 14.60
C HIS A 129 -4.91 9.16 14.13
N PRO A 130 -4.74 8.14 15.00
CA PRO A 130 -4.80 6.72 14.62
C PRO A 130 -6.24 6.19 14.47
N ILE A 131 -7.04 6.82 13.60
CA ILE A 131 -8.37 6.32 13.23
C ILE A 131 -8.31 5.49 11.96
N ASN A 132 -9.36 4.71 11.69
CA ASN A 132 -9.43 3.91 10.47
C ASN A 132 -9.53 4.79 9.22
N ASP A 133 -8.56 4.69 8.32
CA ASP A 133 -8.52 5.36 7.01
C ASP A 133 -8.98 4.48 5.84
N SER A 134 -9.26 3.19 6.07
CA SER A 134 -9.86 2.34 5.04
C SER A 134 -11.20 2.93 4.58
N PRO A 135 -11.49 2.96 3.27
CA PRO A 135 -12.78 3.40 2.76
C PRO A 135 -13.89 2.59 3.44
N SER A 136 -14.84 3.26 4.09
CA SER A 136 -16.05 2.61 4.55
C SER A 136 -16.83 2.20 3.31
N PHE A 137 -16.83 0.91 2.99
CA PHE A 137 -17.77 0.35 2.03
C PHE A 137 -19.19 0.57 2.59
N HIS A 138 -19.86 1.63 2.16
CA HIS A 138 -21.31 1.62 2.15
C HIS A 138 -21.71 0.67 1.01
N SER A 139 -22.16 -0.52 1.41
CA SER A 139 -22.89 -1.47 0.57
C SER A 139 -24.10 -0.83 -0.07
#